data_AF-X1AD48-F1
#
_entry.id   AF-X1AD48-F1
#
_cell.length_a   1.000
_cell.length_b   1.000
_cell.length_c   1.000
_cell.angle_alpha   90.00
_cell.angle_beta   90.00
_cell.angle_gamma   90.00
#
_symmetry.space_group_name_H-M   'P 1'
#
loop_
_entity.id
_entity.type
_entity.pdbx_description
1 polymer ?
#
loop_
_entity_poly.entity_id
_entity_poly.type
_entity_poly.pdbx_seq_one_letter_code
_entity_poly.pdbx_strand_id
1 'polypeptide(L)'
;MKEKILEEAMQWYKKQDDHPDVYIGDFVDLVIHKTTDAIFEEIENELKQEFANGNLKQPFIISSDYYLELKLKEIKDKVVKSPPSEDSIVEEK
;
A
#
# COMPACT_ATOMS: atom_id res chain seq x y z
N MET A 1 5.01 0.73 -12.00
CA MET A 1 4.11 0.09 -11.01
C MET A 1 3.33 -1.08 -11.61
N LYS A 2 2.43 -0.85 -12.59
CA LYS A 2 1.59 -1.89 -13.21
C LYS A 2 2.37 -3.11 -13.73
N GLU A 3 3.46 -2.89 -14.46
CA GLU A 3 4.26 -3.98 -15.06
C GLU A 3 4.95 -4.85 -13.99
N LYS A 4 5.47 -4.24 -12.93
CA LYS A 4 6.10 -4.92 -11.78
C LYS A 4 5.10 -5.82 -11.03
N ILE A 5 3.90 -5.31 -10.76
CA ILE A 5 2.83 -6.08 -10.10
C ILE A 5 2.40 -7.26 -10.99
N LEU A 6 2.26 -7.03 -12.30
CA LEU A 6 1.90 -8.09 -13.25
C LEU A 6 2.97 -9.18 -13.30
N GLU A 7 4.25 -8.81 -13.35
CA GLU A 7 5.36 -9.75 -13.36
C GLU A 7 5.41 -10.60 -12.09
N GLU A 8 5.28 -9.98 -10.91
CA GLU A 8 5.27 -10.68 -9.63
C GLU A 8 4.06 -11.63 -9.49
N ALA A 9 2.88 -11.19 -9.94
CA ALA A 9 1.67 -12.00 -9.95
C ALA A 9 1.80 -13.22 -10.90
N MET A 10 2.39 -13.02 -12.08
CA MET A 10 2.68 -14.13 -13.01
C MET A 10 3.75 -15.08 -12.48
N GLN A 11 4.78 -14.58 -11.79
CA GLN A 11 5.78 -15.45 -11.15
C GLN A 11 5.18 -16.28 -10.02
N TRP A 12 4.29 -15.70 -9.22
CA TRP A 12 3.56 -16.44 -8.20
C TRP A 12 2.68 -17.53 -8.83
N TYR A 13 1.91 -17.21 -9.87
CA TYR A 13 1.09 -18.19 -10.59
C TYR A 13 1.92 -19.35 -11.17
N LYS A 14 3.08 -19.06 -11.78
CA LYS A 14 3.98 -20.11 -12.30
C LYS A 14 4.56 -21.02 -11.23
N LYS A 15 4.70 -20.54 -9.99
CA LYS A 15 5.17 -21.35 -8.85
C LYS A 15 4.08 -22.23 -8.25
N GLN A 16 2.82 -22.00 -8.63
CA GLN A 16 1.64 -22.70 -8.15
C GLN A 16 1.24 -23.90 -9.02
N ASP A 17 1.86 -24.09 -10.20
CA ASP A 17 1.56 -25.19 -11.13
C ASP A 17 1.79 -26.59 -10.50
N ASP A 18 2.52 -26.67 -9.38
CA ASP A 18 2.73 -27.89 -8.57
C ASP A 18 1.63 -28.16 -7.52
N HIS A 19 0.69 -27.23 -7.30
CA HIS A 19 -0.36 -27.33 -6.27
C HIS A 19 -1.72 -26.85 -6.82
N PRO A 20 -2.61 -27.75 -7.24
CA PRO A 20 -3.88 -27.40 -7.89
C PRO A 20 -4.95 -26.77 -6.97
N ASP A 21 -4.72 -26.68 -5.66
CA ASP A 21 -5.68 -26.18 -4.66
C ASP A 21 -5.61 -24.65 -4.44
N VAL A 22 -5.04 -23.90 -5.38
CA VAL A 22 -4.84 -22.46 -5.22
C VAL A 22 -6.14 -21.71 -5.41
N TYR A 23 -6.59 -21.08 -4.33
CA TYR A 23 -7.83 -20.30 -4.33
C TYR A 23 -7.60 -18.94 -5.01
N ILE A 24 -8.57 -18.52 -5.81
CA ILE A 24 -8.61 -17.18 -6.41
C ILE A 24 -8.49 -16.07 -5.34
N GLY A 25 -8.92 -16.35 -4.10
CA GLY A 25 -8.74 -15.47 -2.95
C GLY A 25 -7.27 -15.14 -2.67
N ASP A 26 -6.39 -16.15 -2.69
CA ASP A 26 -4.95 -15.95 -2.41
C ASP A 26 -4.29 -15.06 -3.48
N PHE A 27 -4.74 -15.18 -4.73
CA PHE A 27 -4.28 -14.32 -5.82
C PHE A 27 -4.76 -12.88 -5.64
N VAL A 28 -6.03 -12.69 -5.28
CA VAL A 28 -6.61 -11.36 -5.02
C VAL A 28 -5.87 -10.68 -3.86
N ASP A 29 -5.65 -11.40 -2.77
CA ASP A 29 -4.92 -10.89 -1.61
C ASP A 29 -3.48 -10.51 -1.98
N LEU A 30 -2.80 -11.33 -2.78
CA LEU A 30 -1.47 -11.00 -3.29
C LEU A 30 -1.47 -9.71 -4.11
N VAL A 31 -2.38 -9.56 -5.06
CA VAL A 31 -2.46 -8.36 -5.90
C VAL A 31 -2.77 -7.12 -5.07
N ILE A 32 -3.69 -7.21 -4.10
CA ILE A 32 -4.03 -6.12 -3.18
C ILE A 32 -2.80 -5.74 -2.35
N HIS A 33 -2.12 -6.71 -1.73
CA HIS A 33 -0.93 -6.46 -0.92
C HIS A 33 0.18 -5.80 -1.74
N LYS A 34 0.50 -6.34 -2.91
CA LYS A 34 1.56 -5.81 -3.78
C LYS A 34 1.26 -4.41 -4.31
N THR A 35 0.01 -4.15 -4.65
CA THR A 35 -0.42 -2.82 -5.09
C THR A 35 -0.31 -1.83 -3.92
N THR A 36 -0.73 -2.23 -2.73
CA THR A 36 -0.65 -1.43 -1.52
C THR A 36 0.79 -1.09 -1.16
N ASP A 37 1.70 -2.07 -1.19
CA ASP A 37 3.13 -1.87 -0.93
C ASP A 37 3.74 -0.88 -1.93
N ALA A 38 3.43 -1.03 -3.22
CA ALA A 38 3.96 -0.14 -4.26
C ALA A 38 3.48 1.32 -4.08
N ILE A 39 2.22 1.51 -3.70
CA ILE A 39 1.68 2.86 -3.39
C ILE A 39 2.41 3.46 -2.19
N PHE A 40 2.63 2.69 -1.11
CA PHE A 40 3.34 3.20 0.06
C PHE A 40 4.82 3.51 -0.22
N GLU A 41 5.48 2.75 -1.09
CA GLU A 41 6.85 3.03 -1.54
C GLU A 41 6.91 4.37 -2.30
N GLU A 42 5.93 4.66 -3.16
CA GLU A 42 5.84 5.93 -3.87
C GLU A 42 5.59 7.11 -2.91
N ILE A 43 4.66 6.96 -1.97
CA ILE A 43 4.38 7.96 -0.93
C ILE A 43 5.61 8.24 -0.07
N GLU A 44 6.36 7.21 0.33
CA GLU A 44 7.59 7.37 1.10
C GLU A 44 8.65 8.17 0.32
N ASN A 45 8.79 7.89 -0.97
CA ASN A 45 9.71 8.63 -1.83
C ASN A 45 9.30 10.09 -2.01
N GLU A 46 8.02 10.37 -2.21
CA GLU A 46 7.51 11.74 -2.28
C GLU A 46 7.74 12.49 -0.96
N LEU A 47 7.48 11.87 0.19
CA LEU A 47 7.74 12.50 1.50
C LEU A 47 9.22 12.85 1.67
N LYS A 48 10.13 11.98 1.24
CA LYS A 48 11.58 12.24 1.25
C LYS A 48 11.94 13.41 0.34
N GLN A 49 11.36 13.48 -0.86
CA GLN A 49 11.60 14.58 -1.80
C GLN A 49 11.05 15.91 -1.28
N GLU A 50 9.82 15.94 -0.77
CA GLU A 50 9.20 17.14 -0.19
C GLU A 50 9.97 17.63 1.04
N PHE A 51 10.53 16.72 1.83
CA PHE A 51 11.41 17.05 2.94
C PHE A 51 12.74 17.65 2.46
N ALA A 52 13.39 17.03 1.46
CA ALA A 52 14.63 17.54 0.87
C ALA A 52 14.45 18.92 0.21
N ASN A 53 13.28 19.15 -0.41
CA ASN A 53 12.91 20.42 -1.03
C ASN A 53 12.53 21.50 0.00
N GLY A 54 12.41 21.15 1.28
CA GLY A 54 12.04 22.08 2.36
C GLY A 54 10.56 22.44 2.44
N ASN A 55 9.72 21.78 1.62
CA ASN A 55 8.26 21.94 1.64
C ASN A 55 7.65 21.25 2.86
N LEU A 56 8.21 20.10 3.26
CA LEU A 56 7.79 19.37 4.44
C LEU A 56 8.59 19.86 5.67
N LYS A 57 7.99 20.73 6.47
CA LYS A 57 8.63 21.29 7.66
C LYS A 57 8.52 20.34 8.84
N GLN A 58 9.67 19.90 9.32
CA GLN A 58 9.79 19.09 10.52
C GLN A 58 9.97 19.97 11.78
N PRO A 59 9.36 19.59 12.92
CA PRO A 59 9.70 20.16 14.21
C PRO A 59 11.15 19.79 14.61
N PHE A 60 11.95 20.77 15.05
CA PHE A 60 13.36 20.59 15.45
C PHE A 60 13.61 19.59 16.61
N ILE A 61 12.56 19.03 17.20
CA ILE A 61 12.62 18.20 18.40
C ILE A 61 12.94 16.73 18.07
N ILE A 62 12.69 16.28 16.84
CA ILE A 62 12.85 14.88 16.43
C ILE A 62 13.85 14.75 15.29
N SER A 63 14.33 13.55 14.98
CA SER A 63 15.17 13.29 13.80
C SER A 63 14.34 13.25 12.52
N SER A 64 14.94 13.61 11.40
CA SER A 64 14.26 13.68 10.09
C SER A 64 13.70 12.33 9.66
N ASP A 65 14.48 11.26 9.87
CA ASP A 65 14.04 9.90 9.57
C ASP A 65 12.82 9.50 10.41
N TYR A 66 12.82 9.82 11.71
CA TYR A 66 11.69 9.52 12.59
C TYR A 66 10.43 10.32 12.23
N TYR A 67 10.60 11.57 11.80
CA TYR A 67 9.48 12.40 11.35
C TYR A 67 8.84 11.85 10.06
N LEU A 68 9.65 11.40 9.09
CA LEU A 68 9.16 10.77 7.86
C LEU A 68 8.43 9.45 8.16
N GLU A 69 8.97 8.64 9.07
CA GLU A 69 8.32 7.39 9.51
C GLU A 69 6.95 7.66 10.16
N LEU A 70 6.87 8.68 11.04
CA LEU A 70 5.61 9.09 11.64
C LEU A 70 4.59 9.55 10.58
N LYS A 71 5.02 10.32 9.58
CA LYS A 71 4.15 10.78 8.48
C LYS A 71 3.64 9.62 7.64
N LEU A 72 4.51 8.67 7.29
CA LEU A 72 4.11 7.47 6.57
C LEU A 72 3.13 6.62 7.39
N LYS A 73 3.36 6.50 8.71
CA LYS A 73 2.46 5.79 9.63
C LYS A 73 1.09 6.45 9.73
N GLU A 74 1.02 7.78 9.82
CA GLU A 74 -0.24 8.53 9.79
C GLU A 74 -1.05 8.26 8.51
N ILE A 75 -0.38 8.18 7.36
CA ILE A 75 -1.03 7.89 6.08
C ILE A 75 -1.52 6.44 6.04
N LYS A 76 -0.69 5.47 6.46
CA LYS A 76 -1.06 4.06 6.58
C LYS A 76 -2.29 3.87 7.48
N ASP A 77 -2.29 4.49 8.65
CA ASP A 77 -3.41 4.40 9.59
C ASP A 77 -4.71 4.99 8.99
N LYS A 78 -4.63 6.09 8.23
CA LYS A 78 -5.81 6.66 7.56
C LYS A 78 -6.34 5.73 6.47
N VAL A 79 -5.48 5.17 5.63
CA VAL A 79 -5.90 4.32 4.50
C VAL A 79 -6.45 2.97 4.99
N VAL A 80 -5.83 2.38 6.02
CA VAL A 80 -6.18 1.04 6.51
C VAL A 80 -7.33 1.05 7.54
N LYS A 81 -7.45 2.12 8.35
CA LYS A 81 -8.51 2.24 9.37
C LYS A 81 -9.72 3.07 8.93
N SER A 82 -9.77 3.52 7.69
CA SER A 82 -11.00 4.11 7.14
C SER A 82 -12.13 3.08 7.29
N PRO A 83 -13.21 3.36 8.06
CA PRO A 83 -14.35 2.47 8.06
C PRO A 83 -14.88 2.34 6.62
N PRO A 84 -15.44 1.18 6.24
CA PRO A 84 -16.08 1.05 4.95
C PRO A 84 -17.10 2.19 4.81
N SER A 85 -16.93 3.01 3.77
CA SER A 85 -17.87 4.06 3.43
C SER A 85 -19.29 3.48 3.39
N GLU A 86 -20.26 4.24 3.91
CA GLU A 86 -21.66 3.88 4.11
C GLU A 86 -22.46 3.59 2.82
N ASP A 87 -21.84 3.13 1.73
CA ASP A 87 -22.49 2.83 0.45
C ASP A 87 -22.92 1.35 0.30
N SER A 88 -22.93 0.58 1.40
CA SER A 88 -23.30 -0.86 1.37
C SER A 88 -24.72 -1.17 1.83
N ILE A 89 -25.65 -0.21 1.82
CA ILE A 89 -27.07 -0.50 2.06
C ILE A 89 -27.92 0.31 1.09
N VAL A 90 -28.43 -0.31 0.01
CA VAL A 90 -29.87 -0.50 -0.24
C VAL A 90 -30.02 -1.47 -1.41
N GLU A 91 -30.45 -2.71 -1.14
CA GLU A 91 -31.49 -3.36 -1.94
C GLU A 91 -32.18 -4.41 -1.06
N GLU A 92 -33.07 -3.94 -0.20
CA GLU A 92 -34.24 -4.73 0.20
C GLU A 92 -35.32 -4.51 -0.86
N LYS A 93 -35.76 -5.61 -1.51
CA LYS A 93 -37.17 -5.86 -1.81
C LYS A 93 -37.41 -7.32 -2.21
#